data_AF-A0A9P6D7J7-F1
#
_entry.id   AF-A0A9P6D7J7-F1
#
_cell.length_a   1.000
_cell.length_b   1.000
_cell.length_c   1.000
_cell.angle_alpha   90.00
_cell.angle_beta   90.00
_cell.angle_gamma   90.00
#
_symmetry.space_group_name_H-M   'P 1'
#
loop_
_entity.id
_entity.type
_entity.pdbx_description
1 polymer ?
#
loop_
_entity_poly.entity_id
_entity_poly.type
_entity_poly.pdbx_seq_one_letter_code
_entity_poly.pdbx_strand_id
1 'polypeptide(L)'
;MFAAALNVVAGGEGEEPPHGTEDDFLELINQQLQTVDISGASDDVQLHDDVRAALIGIVLEKSEMELLTRRRKEIPITADEDSLLSMPLGYLLPSTSNARVECMDKESQLLEAETECLTSRLKHMKSATKKMSTTRTQLRSAIKETDAKSSQCIERFDEMEIKMAIALSGCLSSSYQLMDVFPKPGVDLCSVSPQRTTTDGPFENYRRILDGISSLRKPVINRYERSVDDIHTIEKEIPTPEEIAADLPVLQELSTEGWRASVRSAEETAFDEEIEAIVDALSQDDRVDLSEFLSEDDTTTAEYSPEREFVDVEAELAAALKLDQINILRNKKFALDDAIRSFKEHILPPLQAMHDCLSSMHAKTVEAEALLGALGEEIEAVDDSVRAATPPKGTTAEGDASDDSLMFARLCDFFKSREASRPKGAPPLVMLDAEDIKNEINLWTAYEATLLEEEERLLARVSPSLENLSANHAPLLSATYQHSPLNSSPPFSDSPHLAEVKRSTQAKVGALAETLAKIQKVRPQQINCLNSNADGGCHSRILS
;
A
#
# COMPACT_ATOMS: atom_id res chain seq x y z
N MET A 1 -31.45 50.12 52.14
CA MET A 1 -31.92 48.74 51.91
C MET A 1 -32.80 48.22 53.06
N PHE A 2 -32.36 48.24 54.31
CA PHE A 2 -33.17 47.75 55.46
C PHE A 2 -34.54 48.45 55.62
N ALA A 3 -34.59 49.78 55.46
CA ALA A 3 -35.85 50.54 55.46
C ALA A 3 -36.74 50.29 54.23
N ALA A 4 -36.16 49.82 53.11
CA ALA A 4 -36.93 49.49 51.90
C ALA A 4 -37.52 48.07 52.00
N ALA A 5 -36.82 47.13 52.66
CA ALA A 5 -37.34 45.79 52.94
C ALA A 5 -38.53 45.81 53.92
N LEU A 6 -38.49 46.68 54.94
CA LEU A 6 -39.59 46.87 55.88
C LEU A 6 -40.87 47.42 55.21
N ASN A 7 -40.72 48.27 54.19
CA ASN A 7 -41.86 48.85 53.46
C ASN A 7 -42.57 47.85 52.52
N VAL A 8 -41.90 46.78 52.10
CA VAL A 8 -42.49 45.73 51.24
C VAL A 8 -43.29 44.71 52.06
N VAL A 9 -42.88 44.45 53.31
CA VAL A 9 -43.60 43.52 54.21
C VAL A 9 -44.81 44.20 54.88
N ALA A 10 -44.76 45.50 55.13
CA ALA A 10 -45.83 46.25 55.79
C ALA A 10 -46.90 46.80 54.82
N GLY A 11 -47.26 46.06 53.77
CA GLY A 11 -48.26 46.44 52.75
C GLY A 11 -49.70 46.55 53.25
N GLY A 12 -49.93 47.28 54.35
CA GLY A 12 -51.22 47.63 54.92
C GLY A 12 -51.28 49.13 55.18
N GLU A 13 -52.22 49.80 54.51
CA GLU A 13 -52.48 51.22 54.66
C GLU A 13 -52.90 51.57 56.10
N GLY A 14 -52.11 52.40 56.78
CA GLY A 14 -52.62 53.43 57.68
C GLY A 14 -53.27 53.03 59.01
N GLU A 15 -52.61 52.20 59.83
CA GLU A 15 -52.92 52.12 61.27
C GLU A 15 -51.71 52.57 62.11
N GLU A 16 -51.95 53.46 63.09
CA GLU A 16 -50.93 53.95 64.03
C GLU A 16 -50.30 52.77 64.81
N PRO A 17 -48.96 52.76 64.98
CA PRO A 17 -48.30 51.67 65.68
C PRO A 17 -48.72 51.68 67.16
N PRO A 18 -49.16 50.54 67.73
CA PRO A 18 -49.40 50.45 69.16
C PRO A 18 -48.10 50.71 69.91
N HIS A 19 -48.19 51.40 71.06
CA HIS A 19 -47.10 51.54 72.03
C HIS A 19 -46.77 50.17 72.66
N GLY A 20 -46.21 49.26 71.85
CA GLY A 20 -45.57 48.04 72.30
C GLY A 20 -44.17 48.36 72.81
N THR A 21 -43.72 47.60 73.80
CA THR A 21 -42.33 47.68 74.25
C THR A 21 -41.39 47.18 73.15
N GLU A 22 -40.12 47.61 73.12
CA GLU A 22 -39.15 47.14 72.11
C GLU A 22 -39.06 45.60 72.03
N ASP A 23 -39.37 44.91 73.14
CA ASP A 23 -39.41 43.45 73.22
C ASP A 23 -40.57 42.87 72.38
N ASP A 24 -41.74 43.54 72.32
CA ASP A 24 -42.89 43.12 71.50
C ASP A 24 -42.57 43.25 69.99
N PHE A 25 -41.76 44.24 69.62
CA PHE A 25 -41.36 44.47 68.23
C PHE A 25 -40.38 43.40 67.72
N LEU A 26 -39.42 43.01 68.57
CA LEU A 26 -38.48 41.93 68.23
C LEU A 26 -39.17 40.57 68.17
N GLU A 27 -40.15 40.31 69.05
CA GLU A 27 -40.95 39.09 69.01
C GLU A 27 -41.84 39.04 67.75
N LEU A 28 -42.40 40.17 67.33
CA LEU A 28 -43.17 40.29 66.08
C LEU A 28 -42.32 40.00 64.84
N ILE A 29 -41.09 40.55 64.76
CA ILE A 29 -40.16 40.26 63.65
C ILE A 29 -39.82 38.76 63.60
N ASN A 30 -39.54 38.16 64.76
CA ASN A 30 -39.20 36.73 64.84
C ASN A 30 -40.40 35.84 64.47
N GLN A 31 -41.60 36.24 64.87
CA GLN A 31 -42.84 35.55 64.52
C GLN A 31 -43.15 35.65 63.02
N GLN A 32 -42.97 36.83 62.41
CA GLN A 32 -43.18 37.00 60.97
C GLN A 32 -42.19 36.17 60.15
N LEU A 33 -40.92 36.07 60.57
CA LEU A 33 -39.91 35.23 59.91
C LEU A 33 -40.23 33.72 59.95
N GLN A 34 -40.92 33.25 61.01
CA GLN A 34 -41.34 31.85 61.12
C GLN A 34 -42.59 31.52 60.30
N THR A 35 -43.45 32.51 60.01
CA THR A 35 -44.71 32.29 59.28
C THR A 35 -44.59 32.42 57.75
N VAL A 36 -43.43 32.79 57.23
CA VAL A 36 -43.17 32.90 55.78
C VAL A 36 -42.89 31.50 55.20
N ASP A 37 -43.95 30.70 55.06
CA ASP A 37 -43.96 29.45 54.30
C ASP A 37 -44.23 29.77 52.81
N ILE A 38 -43.18 29.76 51.99
CA ILE A 38 -43.24 30.16 50.58
C ILE A 38 -43.38 28.92 49.70
N SER A 39 -44.62 28.55 49.34
CA SER A 39 -44.91 27.49 48.36
C SER A 39 -45.27 28.05 46.95
N GLY A 40 -44.70 29.19 46.56
CA GLY A 40 -44.98 29.85 45.28
C GLY A 40 -43.89 29.62 44.24
N ALA A 41 -44.20 28.88 43.18
CA ALA A 41 -43.31 28.65 42.04
C ALA A 41 -43.33 29.86 41.07
N SER A 42 -42.30 30.70 41.12
CA SER A 42 -42.00 31.75 40.13
C SER A 42 -40.56 32.21 40.35
N ASP A 43 -39.87 32.69 39.31
CA ASP A 43 -38.44 33.11 39.29
C ASP A 43 -38.00 34.12 40.39
N ASP A 44 -38.92 34.58 41.25
CA ASP A 44 -38.67 35.33 42.49
C ASP A 44 -38.09 34.46 43.65
N VAL A 45 -37.98 33.13 43.49
CA VAL A 45 -37.40 32.24 44.53
C VAL A 45 -35.96 32.65 44.88
N GLN A 46 -35.17 33.07 43.88
CA GLN A 46 -33.75 33.40 44.08
C GLN A 46 -33.56 34.70 44.88
N LEU A 47 -34.38 35.73 44.59
CA LEU A 47 -34.36 36.99 45.33
C LEU A 47 -34.86 36.80 46.77
N HIS A 48 -35.86 35.95 46.97
CA HIS A 48 -36.39 35.63 48.30
C HIS A 48 -35.42 34.80 49.14
N ASP A 49 -34.70 33.84 48.54
CA ASP A 49 -33.65 33.08 49.23
C ASP A 49 -32.48 33.98 49.62
N ASP A 50 -32.09 34.95 48.78
CA ASP A 50 -31.05 35.93 49.10
C ASP A 50 -31.47 36.88 50.24
N VAL A 51 -32.72 37.37 50.21
CA VAL A 51 -33.27 38.21 51.29
C VAL A 51 -33.43 37.43 52.59
N ARG A 52 -33.85 36.17 52.51
CA ARG A 52 -33.96 35.27 53.67
C ARG A 52 -32.59 34.95 54.25
N ALA A 53 -31.59 34.67 53.41
CA ALA A 53 -30.21 34.46 53.84
C ALA A 53 -29.64 35.72 54.52
N ALA A 54 -29.93 36.91 53.97
CA ALA A 54 -29.52 38.18 54.57
C ALA A 54 -30.22 38.44 55.92
N LEU A 55 -31.50 38.10 56.05
CA LEU A 55 -32.25 38.27 57.30
C LEU A 55 -31.84 37.25 58.37
N ILE A 56 -31.57 35.99 58.00
CA ILE A 56 -31.08 34.95 58.92
C ILE A 56 -29.74 35.37 59.57
N GLY A 57 -28.89 36.12 58.86
CA GLY A 57 -27.63 36.64 59.41
C GLY A 57 -27.79 37.80 60.41
N ILE A 58 -28.97 38.44 60.47
CA ILE A 58 -29.22 39.64 61.29
C ILE A 58 -30.16 39.33 62.47
N VAL A 59 -30.99 38.30 62.34
CA VAL A 59 -32.01 37.94 63.33
C VAL A 59 -31.39 37.10 64.43
N LEU A 60 -31.52 37.57 65.66
CA LEU A 60 -31.08 36.84 66.85
C LEU A 60 -31.88 35.56 67.01
N GLU A 61 -31.18 34.44 67.17
CA GLU A 61 -31.81 33.14 67.40
C GLU A 61 -32.58 33.17 68.73
N LYS A 62 -33.65 32.38 68.85
CA LYS A 62 -34.49 32.38 70.07
C LYS A 62 -33.66 32.15 71.35
N SER A 63 -32.65 31.30 71.28
CA SER A 63 -31.69 31.02 72.36
C SER A 63 -30.82 32.24 72.72
N GLU A 64 -30.48 33.08 71.74
CA GLU A 64 -29.71 34.31 71.91
C GLU A 64 -30.56 35.42 72.52
N MET A 65 -31.81 35.50 72.09
CA MET A 65 -32.79 36.41 72.67
C MET A 65 -33.07 36.05 74.14
N GLU A 66 -33.16 34.76 74.47
CA GLU A 66 -33.26 34.25 75.85
C GLU A 66 -32.02 34.58 76.70
N LEU A 67 -30.82 34.51 76.11
CA LEU A 67 -29.56 34.91 76.76
C LEU A 67 -29.51 36.42 77.03
N LEU A 68 -29.91 37.24 76.06
CA LEU A 68 -29.96 38.70 76.20
C LEU A 68 -30.97 39.13 77.26
N THR A 69 -32.18 38.54 77.25
CA THR A 69 -33.20 38.81 78.27
C THR A 69 -32.80 38.32 79.66
N ARG A 70 -32.10 37.18 79.78
CA ARG A 70 -31.55 36.70 81.05
C ARG A 70 -30.48 37.65 81.58
N ARG A 71 -29.55 38.10 80.73
CA ARG A 71 -28.49 39.05 81.10
C ARG A 71 -29.08 40.41 81.51
N ARG A 72 -30.10 40.91 80.81
CA ARG A 72 -30.83 42.15 81.15
C ARG A 72 -31.49 42.08 82.53
N LYS A 73 -31.97 40.90 82.95
CA LYS A 73 -32.57 40.68 84.29
C LYS A 73 -31.53 40.56 85.41
N GLU A 74 -30.29 40.19 85.10
CA GLU A 74 -29.21 39.96 86.07
C GLU A 74 -28.37 41.22 86.36
N ILE A 75 -28.49 42.28 85.55
CA ILE A 75 -27.75 43.54 85.71
C ILE A 75 -28.58 44.57 86.52
N PRO A 76 -28.13 45.04 87.69
CA PRO A 76 -28.77 46.15 88.41
C PRO A 76 -28.55 47.50 87.69
N ILE A 77 -29.59 48.33 87.66
CA ILE A 77 -29.82 49.54 86.82
C ILE A 77 -28.82 50.71 87.05
N THR A 78 -27.70 50.52 87.75
CA THR A 78 -26.77 51.60 88.15
C THR A 78 -25.37 51.52 87.52
N ALA A 79 -25.18 50.72 86.46
CA ALA A 79 -23.88 50.59 85.79
C ALA A 79 -23.88 51.21 84.38
N ASP A 80 -22.79 51.91 84.06
CA ASP A 80 -22.46 52.59 82.81
C ASP A 80 -22.88 51.78 81.56
N GLU A 81 -23.72 52.37 80.71
CA GLU A 81 -24.34 51.69 79.56
C GLU A 81 -23.31 51.10 78.57
N ASP A 82 -22.11 51.68 78.50
CA ASP A 82 -21.04 51.22 77.61
C ASP A 82 -20.33 49.93 78.09
N SER A 83 -20.41 49.59 79.39
CA SER A 83 -19.83 48.33 79.90
C SER A 83 -20.80 47.14 79.81
N LEU A 84 -22.08 47.39 79.54
CA LEU A 84 -23.13 46.37 79.50
C LEU A 84 -23.20 45.60 78.18
N LEU A 85 -22.63 46.16 77.11
CA LEU A 85 -22.61 45.56 75.77
C LEU A 85 -21.36 44.71 75.48
N SER A 86 -20.35 44.72 76.35
CA SER A 86 -19.19 43.85 76.15
C SER A 86 -19.57 42.40 76.44
N MET A 87 -19.71 41.59 75.38
CA MET A 87 -19.77 40.15 75.55
C MET A 87 -18.46 39.62 76.15
N PRO A 88 -18.50 38.55 76.97
CA PRO A 88 -17.29 37.92 77.47
C PRO A 88 -16.33 37.60 76.31
N LEU A 89 -15.07 38.05 76.43
CA LEU A 89 -14.04 37.81 75.43
C LEU A 89 -13.92 36.29 75.18
N GLY A 90 -14.36 35.83 74.01
CA GLY A 90 -14.33 34.41 73.61
C GLY A 90 -15.68 33.67 73.61
N TYR A 91 -16.77 34.31 74.01
CA TYR A 91 -18.11 33.74 73.79
C TYR A 91 -18.57 34.03 72.35
N LEU A 92 -18.72 32.98 71.55
CA LEU A 92 -19.33 33.07 70.22
C LEU A 92 -20.85 32.95 70.37
N LEU A 93 -21.60 33.81 69.68
CA LEU A 93 -23.05 33.73 69.62
C LEU A 93 -23.48 32.35 69.05
N PRO A 94 -24.47 31.68 69.64
CA PRO A 94 -25.04 30.44 69.11
C PRO A 94 -25.29 30.45 67.59
N SER A 95 -25.83 31.54 67.03
CA SER A 95 -26.02 31.74 65.59
C SER A 95 -24.71 31.69 64.81
N THR A 96 -23.68 32.39 65.27
CA THR A 96 -22.34 32.38 64.66
C THR A 96 -21.66 31.01 64.79
N SER A 97 -21.90 30.30 65.89
CA SER A 97 -21.39 28.94 66.10
C SER A 97 -22.10 27.95 65.18
N ASN A 98 -23.42 28.00 65.08
CA ASN A 98 -24.22 27.14 64.22
C ASN A 98 -23.92 27.39 62.73
N ALA A 99 -23.83 28.66 62.32
CA ALA A 99 -23.43 29.03 60.96
C ALA A 99 -22.02 28.54 60.63
N ARG A 100 -21.08 28.58 61.59
CA ARG A 100 -19.74 28.02 61.43
C ARG A 100 -19.77 26.50 61.29
N VAL A 101 -20.56 25.79 62.10
CA VAL A 101 -20.73 24.33 61.99
C VAL A 101 -21.33 23.98 60.63
N GLU A 102 -22.39 24.66 60.20
CA GLU A 102 -23.00 24.44 58.89
C GLU A 102 -22.03 24.74 57.74
N CYS A 103 -21.22 25.79 57.85
CA CYS A 103 -20.17 26.10 56.89
C CYS A 103 -19.11 24.97 56.83
N MET A 104 -18.68 24.45 57.99
CA MET A 104 -17.74 23.34 58.07
C MET A 104 -18.35 22.04 57.51
N ASP A 105 -19.64 21.79 57.73
CA ASP A 105 -20.33 20.62 57.18
C ASP A 105 -20.45 20.72 55.64
N LYS A 106 -20.79 21.90 55.12
CA LYS A 106 -20.81 22.16 53.66
C LYS A 106 -19.43 22.01 53.03
N GLU A 107 -18.39 22.55 53.68
CA GLU A 107 -17.00 22.40 53.24
C GLU A 107 -16.58 20.91 53.26
N SER A 108 -16.93 20.17 54.32
CA SER A 108 -16.66 18.73 54.40
C SER A 108 -17.37 17.95 53.29
N GLN A 109 -18.63 18.27 52.97
CA GLN A 109 -19.37 17.64 51.87
C GLN A 109 -18.73 17.95 50.50
N LEU A 110 -18.28 19.20 50.29
CA LEU A 110 -17.58 19.58 49.06
C LEU A 110 -16.25 18.83 48.91
N LEU A 111 -15.49 18.71 49.99
CA LEU A 111 -14.24 17.95 49.99
C LEU A 111 -14.49 16.45 49.75
N GLU A 112 -15.53 15.87 50.34
CA GLU A 112 -15.90 14.48 50.08
C GLU A 112 -16.25 14.27 48.59
N ALA A 113 -17.08 15.14 48.01
CA ALA A 113 -17.44 15.10 46.59
C ALA A 113 -16.21 15.26 45.67
N GLU A 114 -15.26 16.13 46.02
CA GLU A 114 -14.01 16.29 45.28
C GLU A 114 -13.14 15.01 45.36
N THR A 115 -13.02 14.40 46.54
CA THR A 115 -12.28 13.14 46.68
C THR A 115 -12.93 12.00 45.91
N GLU A 116 -14.26 11.91 45.87
CA GLU A 116 -14.98 10.95 45.03
C GLU A 116 -14.71 11.18 43.54
N CYS A 117 -14.73 12.44 43.09
CA CYS A 117 -14.41 12.81 41.71
C CYS A 117 -12.97 12.40 41.35
N LEU A 118 -11.99 12.73 42.21
CA LEU A 118 -10.59 12.38 42.01
C LEU A 118 -10.36 10.87 42.02
N THR A 119 -11.01 10.13 42.91
CA THR A 119 -10.91 8.65 42.94
C THR A 119 -11.53 8.01 41.71
N SER A 120 -12.64 8.56 41.19
CA SER A 120 -13.25 8.14 39.93
C SER A 120 -12.30 8.38 38.75
N ARG A 121 -11.73 9.59 38.64
CA ARG A 121 -10.74 9.92 37.61
C ARG A 121 -9.51 9.02 37.68
N LEU A 122 -9.01 8.70 38.88
CA LEU A 122 -7.89 7.79 39.07
C LEU A 122 -8.23 6.36 38.61
N LYS A 123 -9.44 5.87 38.92
CA LYS A 123 -9.94 4.57 38.40
C LYS A 123 -10.01 4.56 36.87
N HIS A 124 -10.51 5.63 36.25
CA HIS A 124 -10.55 5.76 34.79
C HIS A 124 -9.14 5.76 34.18
N MET A 125 -8.21 6.53 34.74
CA MET A 125 -6.82 6.57 34.29
C MET A 125 -6.15 5.20 34.42
N LYS A 126 -6.34 4.49 35.54
CA LYS A 126 -5.83 3.12 35.73
C LYS A 126 -6.38 2.14 34.69
N SER A 127 -7.67 2.25 34.35
CA SER A 127 -8.30 1.46 33.29
C SER A 127 -7.71 1.79 31.91
N ALA A 128 -7.51 3.07 31.60
CA ALA A 128 -6.88 3.53 30.36
C ALA A 128 -5.43 3.03 30.23
N THR A 129 -4.62 3.15 31.29
CA THR A 129 -3.23 2.64 31.31
C THR A 129 -3.19 1.13 31.13
N LYS A 130 -4.12 0.39 31.75
CA LYS A 130 -4.23 -1.06 31.54
C LYS A 130 -4.56 -1.40 30.08
N LYS A 131 -5.52 -0.68 29.47
CA LYS A 131 -5.85 -0.83 28.05
C LYS A 131 -4.65 -0.52 27.14
N MET A 132 -3.93 0.58 27.39
CA MET A 132 -2.72 0.93 26.63
C MET A 132 -1.60 -0.12 26.78
N SER A 133 -1.44 -0.70 27.96
CA SER A 133 -0.48 -1.79 28.17
C SER A 133 -0.86 -3.05 27.36
N THR A 134 -2.15 -3.39 27.32
CA THR A 134 -2.64 -4.50 26.50
C THR A 134 -2.50 -4.24 25.00
N THR A 135 -2.79 -3.03 24.52
CA THR A 135 -2.60 -2.70 23.09
C THR A 135 -1.12 -2.70 22.71
N ARG A 136 -0.24 -2.19 23.59
CA ARG A 136 1.22 -2.24 23.38
C ARG A 136 1.75 -3.67 23.27
N THR A 137 1.26 -4.60 24.10
CA THR A 137 1.67 -6.01 24.01
C THR A 137 1.14 -6.68 22.75
N GLN A 138 -0.11 -6.40 22.35
CA GLN A 138 -0.69 -6.87 21.08
C GLN A 138 0.08 -6.36 19.86
N LEU A 139 0.44 -5.08 19.82
CA LEU A 139 1.25 -4.51 18.75
C LEU A 139 2.64 -5.16 18.68
N ARG A 140 3.29 -5.40 19.82
CA ARG A 140 4.57 -6.11 19.86
C ARG A 140 4.47 -7.55 19.34
N SER A 141 3.39 -8.26 19.65
CA SER A 141 3.18 -9.61 19.08
C SER A 141 2.91 -9.55 17.58
N ALA A 142 2.14 -8.56 17.10
CA ALA A 142 1.88 -8.39 15.68
C ALA A 142 3.16 -8.06 14.90
N ILE A 143 4.02 -7.18 15.43
CA ILE A 143 5.34 -6.87 14.83
C ILE A 143 6.20 -8.13 14.74
N LYS A 144 6.29 -8.92 15.82
CA LYS A 144 7.05 -10.19 15.80
C LYS A 144 6.49 -11.18 14.78
N GLU A 145 5.18 -11.25 14.63
CA GLU A 145 4.53 -12.11 13.64
C GLU A 145 4.83 -11.64 12.21
N THR A 146 4.79 -10.32 11.96
CA THR A 146 5.14 -9.76 10.63
C THR A 146 6.61 -9.96 10.31
N ASP A 147 7.51 -9.82 11.29
CA ASP A 147 8.94 -10.07 11.10
C ASP A 147 9.19 -11.54 10.77
N ALA A 148 8.56 -12.47 11.50
CA ALA A 148 8.66 -13.90 11.21
C ALA A 148 8.14 -14.25 9.79
N LYS A 149 7.03 -13.64 9.37
CA LYS A 149 6.50 -13.80 8.00
C LYS A 149 7.43 -13.20 6.95
N SER A 150 8.08 -12.07 7.25
CA SER A 150 9.07 -11.43 6.38
C SER A 150 10.28 -12.34 6.20
N SER A 151 10.87 -12.83 7.30
CA SER A 151 11.98 -13.78 7.26
C SER A 151 11.63 -15.05 6.48
N GLN A 152 10.43 -15.61 6.68
CA GLN A 152 9.97 -16.76 5.91
C GLN A 152 9.84 -16.45 4.41
N CYS A 153 9.41 -15.23 4.04
CA CYS A 153 9.36 -14.84 2.63
C CYS A 153 10.75 -14.69 2.03
N ILE A 154 11.70 -14.11 2.76
CA ILE A 154 13.10 -13.99 2.34
C ILE A 154 13.71 -15.38 2.09
N GLU A 155 13.55 -16.30 3.04
CA GLU A 155 14.04 -17.69 2.87
C GLU A 155 13.45 -18.38 1.63
N ARG A 156 12.17 -18.15 1.33
CA ARG A 156 11.53 -18.67 0.10
C ARG A 156 12.06 -18.02 -1.17
N PHE A 157 12.37 -16.72 -1.12
CA PHE A 157 12.99 -16.02 -2.25
C PHE A 157 14.39 -16.56 -2.51
N ASP A 158 15.20 -16.76 -1.47
CA ASP A 158 16.54 -17.34 -1.58
C ASP A 158 16.46 -18.77 -2.16
N GLU A 159 15.50 -19.58 -1.69
CA GLU A 159 15.27 -20.93 -2.25
C GLU A 159 14.87 -20.88 -3.74
N MET A 160 14.03 -19.91 -4.12
CA MET A 160 13.62 -19.72 -5.51
C MET A 160 14.77 -19.22 -6.39
N GLU A 161 15.62 -18.33 -5.87
CA GLU A 161 16.84 -17.85 -6.52
C GLU A 161 17.80 -19.01 -6.79
N ILE A 162 18.05 -19.86 -5.79
CA ILE A 162 18.87 -21.07 -5.95
C ILE A 162 18.27 -22.00 -7.01
N LYS A 163 16.96 -22.26 -6.97
CA LYS A 163 16.29 -23.10 -7.99
C LYS A 163 16.38 -22.51 -9.38
N MET A 164 16.24 -21.19 -9.52
CA MET A 164 16.36 -20.49 -10.80
C MET A 164 17.80 -20.55 -11.31
N ALA A 165 18.80 -20.35 -10.46
CA ALA A 165 20.20 -20.48 -10.83
C ALA A 165 20.56 -21.90 -11.29
N ILE A 166 20.05 -22.93 -10.60
CA ILE A 166 20.21 -24.33 -11.00
C ILE A 166 19.54 -24.59 -12.35
N ALA A 167 18.30 -24.11 -12.54
CA ALA A 167 17.57 -24.28 -13.80
C ALA A 167 18.27 -23.57 -14.97
N LEU A 168 18.73 -22.33 -14.77
CA LEU A 168 19.49 -21.58 -15.78
C LEU A 168 20.82 -22.27 -16.12
N SER A 169 21.55 -22.75 -15.12
CA SER A 169 22.77 -23.53 -15.34
C SER A 169 22.49 -24.84 -16.10
N GLY A 170 21.38 -25.51 -15.77
CA GLY A 170 20.89 -26.69 -16.50
C GLY A 170 20.58 -26.36 -17.96
N CYS A 171 19.79 -25.31 -18.23
CA CYS A 171 19.49 -24.87 -19.59
C CYS A 171 20.74 -24.47 -20.37
N LEU A 172 21.68 -23.75 -19.74
CA LEU A 172 22.95 -23.37 -20.35
C LEU A 172 23.78 -24.59 -20.69
N SER A 173 23.96 -25.52 -19.74
CA SER A 173 24.72 -26.75 -19.99
C SER A 173 24.09 -27.62 -21.07
N SER A 174 22.76 -27.79 -21.09
CA SER A 174 22.06 -28.46 -22.19
C SER A 174 22.23 -27.72 -23.52
N SER A 175 22.17 -26.39 -23.53
CA SER A 175 22.41 -25.60 -24.74
C SER A 175 23.85 -25.74 -25.24
N TYR A 176 24.84 -25.78 -24.35
CA TYR A 176 26.24 -26.02 -24.71
C TYR A 176 26.47 -27.44 -25.23
N GLN A 177 25.84 -28.45 -24.63
CA GLN A 177 25.89 -29.83 -25.12
C GLN A 177 25.25 -29.95 -26.52
N LEU A 178 24.10 -29.32 -26.75
CA LEU A 178 23.48 -29.24 -28.07
C LEU A 178 24.40 -28.55 -29.08
N MET A 179 25.08 -27.47 -28.68
CA MET A 179 26.04 -26.76 -29.53
C MET A 179 27.31 -27.57 -29.83
N ASP A 180 27.79 -28.39 -28.88
CA ASP A 180 28.97 -29.26 -29.08
C ASP A 180 28.67 -30.50 -29.93
N VAL A 181 27.40 -30.92 -30.03
CA VAL A 181 26.96 -32.02 -30.92
C VAL A 181 26.93 -31.59 -32.38
N PHE A 182 26.86 -30.29 -32.69
CA PHE A 182 26.99 -29.82 -34.06
C PHE A 182 28.48 -29.84 -34.47
N PRO A 183 28.85 -30.61 -35.52
CA PRO A 183 30.24 -30.65 -35.97
C PRO A 183 30.69 -29.23 -36.35
N LYS A 184 31.82 -28.81 -35.77
CA LYS A 184 32.49 -27.55 -36.10
C LYS A 184 32.55 -27.38 -37.62
N PRO A 185 32.16 -26.22 -38.17
CA PRO A 185 32.15 -25.98 -39.61
C PRO A 185 33.60 -25.94 -40.11
N GLY A 186 34.08 -27.08 -40.55
CA GLY A 186 35.41 -27.29 -41.12
C GLY A 186 35.41 -28.29 -42.27
N VAL A 187 34.24 -28.62 -42.82
CA VAL A 187 34.13 -29.47 -44.01
C VAL A 187 33.36 -28.69 -45.08
N ASP A 188 34.13 -28.06 -45.97
CA ASP A 188 33.68 -27.55 -47.27
C ASP A 188 33.09 -28.70 -48.09
N LEU A 189 31.79 -28.67 -48.32
CA LEU A 189 31.15 -29.36 -49.44
C LEU A 189 30.14 -28.42 -50.09
N CYS A 190 30.63 -27.75 -51.14
CA CYS A 190 29.95 -27.18 -52.31
C CYS A 190 28.41 -27.21 -52.29
N SER A 191 27.76 -26.04 -52.17
CA SER A 191 27.29 -25.23 -53.30
C SER A 191 26.14 -25.86 -54.09
N VAL A 192 24.89 -25.38 -53.90
CA VAL A 192 24.11 -24.62 -54.92
C VAL A 192 23.09 -23.70 -54.21
N SER A 193 22.99 -22.47 -54.73
CA SER A 193 22.17 -21.27 -54.40
C SER A 193 20.64 -21.47 -54.71
N PRO A 194 19.67 -20.54 -54.44
CA PRO A 194 19.78 -19.13 -54.02
C PRO A 194 18.79 -18.57 -52.97
N GLN A 195 19.21 -17.44 -52.36
CA GLN A 195 18.39 -16.33 -51.82
C GLN A 195 17.62 -16.51 -50.49
N ARG A 196 18.36 -16.39 -49.37
CA ARG A 196 18.19 -15.28 -48.40
C ARG A 196 19.51 -15.12 -47.62
N THR A 197 20.17 -13.98 -47.82
CA THR A 197 21.53 -13.66 -47.38
C THR A 197 21.62 -13.25 -45.92
N THR A 198 21.43 -14.20 -45.01
CA THR A 198 22.14 -14.19 -43.72
C THR A 198 22.61 -15.62 -43.48
N THR A 199 23.87 -15.88 -43.78
CA THR A 199 24.60 -17.15 -43.53
C THR A 199 24.85 -17.41 -42.03
N ASP A 200 24.25 -16.59 -41.17
CA ASP A 200 24.20 -16.82 -39.74
C ASP A 200 23.08 -17.81 -39.47
N GLY A 201 23.43 -19.00 -38.99
CA GLY A 201 22.44 -19.98 -38.56
C GLY A 201 21.46 -19.36 -37.56
N PRO A 202 20.25 -19.95 -37.38
CA PRO A 202 19.24 -19.44 -36.45
C PRO A 202 19.81 -19.15 -35.04
N PHE A 203 20.84 -19.90 -34.63
CA PHE A 203 21.59 -19.73 -33.38
C PHE A 203 22.39 -18.42 -33.27
N GLU A 204 22.99 -17.93 -34.35
CA GLU A 204 23.71 -16.65 -34.34
C GLU A 204 22.75 -15.46 -34.20
N ASN A 205 21.52 -15.58 -34.72
CA ASN A 205 20.47 -14.60 -34.48
C ASN A 205 20.02 -14.58 -33.00
N TYR A 206 19.90 -15.72 -32.34
CA TYR A 206 19.60 -15.75 -30.89
C TYR A 206 20.72 -15.14 -30.06
N ARG A 207 21.98 -15.39 -30.42
CA ARG A 207 23.14 -14.78 -29.76
C ARG A 207 23.10 -13.25 -29.88
N ARG A 208 22.83 -12.73 -31.08
CA ARG A 208 22.64 -11.28 -31.28
C ARG A 208 21.48 -10.70 -30.50
N ILE A 209 20.36 -11.41 -30.41
CA ILE A 209 19.20 -10.97 -29.61
C ILE A 209 19.57 -10.93 -28.13
N LEU A 210 20.25 -11.94 -27.61
CA LEU A 210 20.74 -11.98 -26.23
C LEU A 210 21.78 -10.89 -25.95
N ASP A 211 22.70 -10.65 -26.87
CA ASP A 211 23.67 -9.55 -26.77
C ASP A 211 22.97 -8.19 -26.83
N GLY A 212 21.94 -8.05 -27.66
CA GLY A 212 21.05 -6.90 -27.71
C GLY A 212 20.34 -6.66 -26.38
N ILE A 213 19.71 -7.70 -25.80
CA ILE A 213 19.06 -7.63 -24.48
C ILE A 213 20.08 -7.27 -23.39
N SER A 214 21.28 -7.87 -23.43
CA SER A 214 22.38 -7.56 -22.52
C SER A 214 22.82 -6.09 -22.63
N SER A 215 22.91 -5.58 -23.86
CA SER A 215 23.25 -4.19 -24.15
C SER A 215 22.17 -3.20 -23.67
N LEU A 216 20.89 -3.59 -23.67
CA LEU A 216 19.77 -2.80 -23.14
C LEU A 216 19.69 -2.86 -21.61
N ARG A 217 20.02 -4.01 -21.02
CA ARG A 217 20.01 -4.23 -19.57
C ARG A 217 21.05 -3.38 -18.85
N LYS A 218 22.28 -3.31 -19.37
CA LYS A 218 23.40 -2.60 -18.72
C LYS A 218 23.09 -1.12 -18.43
N PRO A 219 22.60 -0.30 -19.38
CA PRO A 219 22.22 1.09 -19.12
C PRO A 219 21.16 1.26 -18.03
N VAL A 220 20.15 0.39 -18.00
CA VAL A 220 19.07 0.44 -16.99
C VAL A 220 19.63 0.21 -15.60
N ILE A 221 20.49 -0.82 -15.45
CA ILE A 221 21.17 -1.12 -14.17
C ILE A 221 22.09 0.03 -13.77
N ASN A 222 22.97 0.48 -14.67
CA ASN A 222 23.90 1.57 -14.37
C ASN A 222 23.17 2.87 -13.98
N ARG A 223 22.01 3.15 -14.58
CA ARG A 223 21.20 4.32 -14.23
C ARG A 223 20.57 4.17 -12.85
N TYR A 224 20.04 2.99 -12.53
CA TYR A 224 19.50 2.69 -11.22
C TYR A 224 20.58 2.78 -10.13
N GLU A 225 21.74 2.15 -10.35
CA GLU A 225 22.88 2.20 -9.43
C GLU A 225 23.33 3.63 -9.17
N ARG A 226 23.54 4.44 -10.22
CA ARG A 226 23.86 5.87 -10.05
C ARG A 226 22.81 6.62 -9.26
N SER A 227 21.53 6.39 -9.57
CA SER A 227 20.45 7.06 -8.83
C SER A 227 20.41 6.65 -7.35
N VAL A 228 20.73 5.40 -7.03
CA VAL A 228 20.82 4.92 -5.65
C VAL A 228 22.05 5.51 -4.96
N ASP A 229 23.19 5.60 -5.65
CA ASP A 229 24.40 6.23 -5.14
C ASP A 229 24.18 7.71 -4.84
N ASP A 230 23.54 8.47 -5.74
CA ASP A 230 23.18 9.87 -5.56
C ASP A 230 22.23 10.07 -4.36
N ILE A 231 21.28 9.14 -4.17
CA ILE A 231 20.39 9.17 -2.99
C ILE A 231 21.19 8.84 -1.72
N HIS A 232 22.16 7.94 -1.80
CA HIS A 232 22.98 7.57 -0.66
C HIS A 232 23.97 8.67 -0.27
N THR A 233 24.44 9.48 -1.23
CA THR A 233 25.19 10.71 -0.91
C THR A 233 24.31 11.71 -0.18
N ILE A 234 23.07 11.93 -0.63
CA ILE A 234 22.11 12.80 0.08
C ILE A 234 21.82 12.26 1.48
N GLU A 235 21.63 10.94 1.63
CA GLU A 235 21.38 10.29 2.92
C GLU A 235 22.54 10.46 3.91
N LYS A 236 23.79 10.55 3.42
CA LYS A 236 24.97 10.83 4.24
C LYS A 236 25.11 12.30 4.61
N GLU A 237 24.54 13.20 3.81
CA GLU A 237 24.52 14.64 4.09
C GLU A 237 23.43 15.01 5.12
N ILE A 238 22.43 14.15 5.31
CA ILE A 238 21.43 14.36 6.36
C ILE A 238 22.09 14.17 7.73
N PRO A 239 21.97 15.16 8.64
CA PRO A 239 22.53 15.07 9.97
C PRO A 239 21.94 13.88 10.74
N THR A 240 22.80 13.18 11.46
CA THR A 240 22.37 12.10 12.34
C THR A 240 21.55 12.66 13.51
N PRO A 241 20.63 11.87 14.10
CA PRO A 241 19.85 12.32 15.25
C PRO A 241 20.73 12.72 16.45
N GLU A 242 21.95 12.21 16.54
CA GLU A 242 22.94 12.58 17.55
C GLU A 242 23.54 13.98 17.28
N GLU A 243 23.87 14.30 16.02
CA GLU A 243 24.31 15.63 15.61
C GLU A 243 23.20 16.66 15.82
N ILE A 244 21.95 16.30 15.48
CA ILE A 244 20.77 17.13 15.73
C ILE A 244 20.59 17.41 17.23
N ALA A 245 20.75 16.40 18.09
CA ALA A 245 20.65 16.59 19.53
C ALA A 245 21.78 17.48 20.09
N ALA A 246 22.96 17.46 19.47
CA ALA A 246 24.08 18.33 19.83
C ALA A 246 23.85 19.79 19.39
N ASP A 247 23.22 20.00 18.23
CA ASP A 247 22.94 21.33 17.66
C ASP A 247 21.65 21.96 18.20
N LEU A 248 20.72 21.16 18.73
CA LEU A 248 19.45 21.61 19.30
C LEU A 248 19.58 22.75 20.34
N PRO A 249 20.48 22.68 21.35
CA PRO A 249 20.62 23.78 22.30
C PRO A 249 21.12 25.08 21.65
N VAL A 250 22.01 24.98 20.66
CA VAL A 250 22.54 26.13 19.91
C VAL A 250 21.44 26.77 19.06
N LEU A 251 20.62 25.94 18.39
CA LEU A 251 19.47 26.40 17.60
C LEU A 251 18.37 26.99 18.48
N GLN A 252 18.12 26.44 19.67
CA GLN A 252 17.20 27.03 20.64
C GLN A 252 17.70 28.39 21.12
N GLU A 253 18.98 28.53 21.45
CA GLU A 253 19.60 29.81 21.85
C GLU A 253 19.50 30.85 20.72
N LEU A 254 19.92 30.48 19.49
CA LEU A 254 19.81 31.32 18.30
C LEU A 254 18.36 31.68 17.93
N SER A 255 17.41 30.76 18.12
CA SER A 255 15.99 31.04 17.90
C SER A 255 15.47 32.05 18.91
N THR A 256 15.92 32.01 20.17
CA THR A 256 15.42 32.94 21.18
C THR A 256 16.04 34.34 21.07
N GLU A 257 17.30 34.47 20.66
CA GLU A 257 17.96 35.78 20.49
C GLU A 257 17.81 36.35 19.07
N GLY A 258 18.06 35.51 18.06
CA GLY A 258 18.00 35.90 16.64
C GLY A 258 16.57 36.19 16.18
N TRP A 259 15.58 35.39 16.60
CA TRP A 259 14.18 35.69 16.29
C TRP A 259 13.72 36.96 17.00
N ARG A 260 14.11 37.17 18.28
CA ARG A 260 13.74 38.42 18.98
C ARG A 260 14.36 39.66 18.35
N ALA A 261 15.57 39.57 17.79
CA ALA A 261 16.22 40.67 17.08
C ALA A 261 15.63 40.86 15.68
N SER A 262 15.36 39.77 14.95
CA SER A 262 14.76 39.82 13.61
C SER A 262 13.29 40.26 13.64
N VAL A 263 12.52 39.81 14.62
CA VAL A 263 11.13 40.23 14.82
C VAL A 263 11.09 41.68 15.27
N ARG A 264 11.96 42.11 16.19
CA ARG A 264 12.08 43.54 16.52
C ARG A 264 12.46 44.37 15.31
N SER A 265 13.41 43.92 14.50
CA SER A 265 13.78 44.63 13.27
C SER A 265 12.64 44.66 12.25
N ALA A 266 11.87 43.58 12.12
CA ALA A 266 10.73 43.51 11.20
C ALA A 266 9.54 44.36 11.70
N GLU A 267 9.29 44.37 13.01
CA GLU A 267 8.33 45.26 13.67
C GLU A 267 8.75 46.71 13.51
N GLU A 268 10.01 47.06 13.77
CA GLU A 268 10.57 48.40 13.56
C GLU A 268 10.41 48.83 12.09
N THR A 269 10.72 47.97 11.11
CA THR A 269 10.52 48.31 9.68
C THR A 269 9.05 48.46 9.31
N ALA A 270 8.16 47.63 9.83
CA ALA A 270 6.72 47.74 9.56
C ALA A 270 6.14 49.01 10.20
N PHE A 271 6.59 49.35 11.41
CA PHE A 271 6.22 50.58 12.10
C PHE A 271 6.76 51.81 11.37
N ASP A 272 7.99 51.75 10.86
CA ASP A 272 8.59 52.81 10.04
C ASP A 272 7.83 52.99 8.72
N GLU A 273 7.45 51.90 8.04
CA GLU A 273 6.61 51.93 6.83
C GLU A 273 5.22 52.52 7.10
N GLU A 274 4.60 52.17 8.23
CA GLU A 274 3.30 52.72 8.64
C GLU A 274 3.40 54.21 8.99
N ILE A 275 4.46 54.63 9.70
CA ILE A 275 4.73 56.04 9.95
C ILE A 275 4.97 56.80 8.64
N GLU A 276 5.77 56.25 7.72
CA GLU A 276 6.00 56.87 6.40
C GLU A 276 4.68 57.00 5.62
N ALA A 277 3.83 55.97 5.62
CA ALA A 277 2.52 56.00 4.99
C ALA A 277 1.60 57.07 5.61
N ILE A 278 1.60 57.22 6.94
CA ILE A 278 0.85 58.27 7.64
C ILE A 278 1.40 59.66 7.31
N VAL A 279 2.73 59.82 7.27
CA VAL A 279 3.40 61.09 6.92
C VAL A 279 3.11 61.49 5.48
N ASP A 280 3.12 60.54 4.55
CA ASP A 280 2.77 60.77 3.15
C ASP A 280 1.30 61.15 2.99
N ALA A 281 0.39 60.48 3.71
CA ALA A 281 -1.03 60.81 3.73
C ALA A 281 -1.29 62.23 4.28
N LEU A 282 -0.60 62.62 5.35
CA LEU A 282 -0.68 63.96 5.93
C LEU A 282 -0.07 65.05 5.04
N SER A 283 0.94 64.70 4.23
CA SER A 283 1.60 65.63 3.32
C SER A 283 0.81 65.91 2.05
N GLN A 284 -0.10 65.00 1.67
CA GLN A 284 -0.89 65.11 0.44
C GLN A 284 -2.23 65.83 0.63
N ASP A 285 -2.76 65.93 1.86
CA ASP A 285 -4.08 66.50 2.10
C ASP A 285 -4.12 67.40 3.35
N ASP A 286 -4.28 68.72 3.15
CA ASP A 286 -4.21 69.78 4.20
C ASP A 286 -5.41 69.76 5.19
N ARG A 287 -6.25 68.71 5.14
CA ARG A 287 -7.52 68.58 5.87
C ARG A 287 -7.79 67.19 6.46
N VAL A 288 -6.77 66.35 6.63
CA VAL A 288 -6.97 65.07 7.33
C VAL A 288 -7.26 65.33 8.82
N ASP A 289 -8.46 64.96 9.26
CA ASP A 289 -8.87 65.06 10.66
C ASP A 289 -8.25 63.89 11.45
N LEU A 290 -7.14 64.18 12.14
CA LEU A 290 -6.39 63.22 12.98
C LEU A 290 -7.27 62.50 14.02
N SER A 291 -8.45 63.05 14.33
CA SER A 291 -9.38 62.43 15.28
C SER A 291 -10.07 61.19 14.73
N GLU A 292 -10.27 61.08 13.40
CA GLU A 292 -10.90 59.92 12.77
C GLU A 292 -9.94 58.72 12.80
N PHE A 293 -8.68 58.93 12.43
CA PHE A 293 -7.62 57.90 12.44
C PHE A 293 -7.30 57.37 13.84
N LEU A 294 -7.36 58.21 14.89
CA LEU A 294 -7.16 57.79 16.28
C LEU A 294 -8.41 57.15 16.91
N SER A 295 -9.57 57.25 16.27
CA SER A 295 -10.84 56.76 16.81
C SER A 295 -11.29 55.42 16.24
N GLU A 296 -10.67 54.94 15.15
CA GLU A 296 -11.16 53.78 14.41
C GLU A 296 -10.69 52.41 14.96
N ASP A 297 -9.70 52.36 15.86
CA ASP A 297 -9.03 51.08 16.22
C ASP A 297 -9.16 50.61 17.67
N ASP A 298 -9.94 51.31 18.52
CA ASP A 298 -10.06 50.96 19.95
C ASP A 298 -11.08 49.83 20.23
N THR A 299 -11.75 49.29 19.20
CA THR A 299 -12.83 48.29 19.37
C THR A 299 -12.49 46.85 18.98
N THR A 300 -11.28 46.59 18.46
CA THR A 300 -10.75 45.24 18.20
C THR A 300 -9.55 44.89 19.06
N THR A 301 -9.49 45.44 20.27
CA THR A 301 -8.78 44.83 21.41
C THR A 301 -9.52 43.58 21.89
N ALA A 302 -9.78 42.63 20.98
CA ALA A 302 -9.72 41.24 21.39
C ALA A 302 -8.33 41.10 22.03
N GLU A 303 -8.24 40.55 23.23
CA GLU A 303 -6.99 40.20 23.90
C GLU A 303 -6.13 39.39 22.93
N TYR A 304 -5.38 40.07 22.07
CA TYR A 304 -4.25 39.54 21.37
C TYR A 304 -3.17 39.48 22.44
N SER A 305 -3.38 38.61 23.42
CA SER A 305 -2.34 38.18 24.32
C SER A 305 -1.25 37.69 23.38
N PRO A 306 -0.10 38.38 23.30
CA PRO A 306 1.02 37.92 22.51
C PRO A 306 1.69 36.78 23.30
N GLU A 307 0.90 35.79 23.71
CA GLU A 307 1.36 34.42 23.86
C GLU A 307 1.66 33.92 22.44
N ARG A 308 2.66 34.58 21.84
CA ARG A 308 3.35 34.13 20.63
C ARG A 308 3.76 32.71 20.94
N GLU A 309 3.11 31.77 20.26
CA GLU A 309 3.46 30.36 20.30
C GLU A 309 4.98 30.28 20.11
N PHE A 310 5.69 29.98 21.19
CA PHE A 310 7.11 29.68 21.10
C PHE A 310 7.21 28.52 20.12
N VAL A 311 7.81 28.78 18.95
CA VAL A 311 8.04 27.74 17.96
C VAL A 311 8.91 26.69 18.64
N ASP A 312 8.33 25.51 18.86
CA ASP A 312 9.05 24.38 19.42
C ASP A 312 10.05 23.90 18.37
N VAL A 313 11.27 24.43 18.47
CA VAL A 313 12.38 24.14 17.55
C VAL A 313 12.65 22.64 17.48
N GLU A 314 12.43 21.89 18.57
CA GLU A 314 12.61 20.44 18.59
C GLU A 314 11.53 19.76 17.74
N ALA A 315 10.27 20.16 17.89
CA ALA A 315 9.16 19.63 17.10
C ALA A 315 9.31 19.95 15.61
N GLU A 316 9.68 21.18 15.25
CA GLU A 316 9.89 21.59 13.86
C GLU A 316 11.09 20.89 13.22
N LEU A 317 12.20 20.75 13.95
CA LEU A 317 13.39 20.05 13.45
C LEU A 317 13.11 18.55 13.27
N ALA A 318 12.36 17.93 14.18
CA ALA A 318 11.91 16.55 14.03
C ALA A 318 10.94 16.39 12.84
N ALA A 319 10.07 17.37 12.60
CA ALA A 319 9.17 17.38 11.45
C ALA A 319 9.93 17.52 10.12
N ALA A 320 10.91 18.42 10.06
CA ALA A 320 11.78 18.61 8.91
C ALA A 320 12.60 17.34 8.60
N LEU A 321 13.22 16.74 9.61
CA LEU A 321 13.96 15.49 9.44
C LEU A 321 13.06 14.36 8.91
N LYS A 322 11.84 14.25 9.45
CA LYS A 322 10.86 13.27 8.98
C LYS A 322 10.48 13.52 7.52
N LEU A 323 10.33 14.78 7.12
CA LEU A 323 10.04 15.16 5.73
C LEU A 323 11.18 14.76 4.80
N ASP A 324 12.44 15.00 5.21
CA ASP A 324 13.63 14.60 4.45
C ASP A 324 13.74 13.09 4.30
N GLN A 325 13.51 12.33 5.38
CA GLN A 325 13.44 10.87 5.33
C GLN A 325 12.35 10.37 4.36
N ILE A 326 11.17 11.00 4.40
CA ILE A 326 10.09 10.68 3.46
C ILE A 326 10.52 10.99 2.02
N ASN A 327 11.21 12.11 1.78
CA ASN A 327 11.68 12.49 0.45
C ASN A 327 12.76 11.52 -0.06
N ILE A 328 13.69 11.07 0.78
CA ILE A 328 14.63 10.01 0.44
C ILE A 328 13.89 8.74 0.02
N LEU A 329 12.93 8.29 0.82
CA LEU A 329 12.16 7.08 0.51
C LEU A 329 11.36 7.23 -0.80
N ARG A 330 10.80 8.42 -1.06
CA ARG A 330 10.12 8.73 -2.34
C ARG A 330 11.09 8.69 -3.51
N ASN A 331 12.30 9.22 -3.37
CA ASN A 331 13.32 9.19 -4.41
C ASN A 331 13.80 7.75 -4.67
N LYS A 332 14.04 6.95 -3.61
CA LYS A 332 14.38 5.51 -3.72
C LYS A 332 13.29 4.76 -4.49
N LYS A 333 12.02 5.02 -4.14
CA LYS A 333 10.86 4.44 -4.82
C LYS A 333 10.81 4.87 -6.30
N PHE A 334 11.00 6.15 -6.59
CA PHE A 334 10.99 6.67 -7.96
C PHE A 334 12.07 6.02 -8.83
N ALA A 335 13.29 5.90 -8.31
CA ALA A 335 14.40 5.23 -8.98
C ALA A 335 14.07 3.75 -9.29
N LEU A 336 13.47 3.04 -8.33
CA LEU A 336 13.02 1.65 -8.51
C LEU A 336 11.89 1.55 -9.54
N ASP A 337 10.87 2.41 -9.45
CA ASP A 337 9.73 2.41 -10.38
C ASP A 337 10.19 2.73 -11.81
N ASP A 338 11.18 3.62 -11.98
CA ASP A 338 11.80 3.94 -13.28
C ASP A 338 12.57 2.75 -13.86
N ALA A 339 13.35 2.05 -13.03
CA ALA A 339 14.03 0.82 -13.42
C ALA A 339 13.03 -0.27 -13.83
N ILE A 340 12.00 -0.52 -13.02
CA ILE A 340 10.94 -1.49 -13.31
C ILE A 340 10.24 -1.16 -14.63
N ARG A 341 9.91 0.12 -14.86
CA ARG A 341 9.29 0.57 -16.11
C ARG A 341 10.20 0.28 -17.30
N SER A 342 11.48 0.62 -17.20
CA SER A 342 12.46 0.36 -18.24
C SER A 342 12.62 -1.14 -18.54
N PHE A 343 12.62 -2.00 -17.50
CA PHE A 343 12.62 -3.46 -17.69
C PHE A 343 11.36 -3.94 -18.41
N LYS A 344 10.18 -3.44 -18.02
CA LYS A 344 8.91 -3.83 -18.61
C LYS A 344 8.75 -3.37 -20.06
N GLU A 345 9.19 -2.17 -20.38
CA GLU A 345 9.00 -1.57 -21.70
C GLU A 345 10.08 -1.98 -22.70
N HIS A 346 11.32 -2.21 -22.25
CA HIS A 346 12.45 -2.41 -23.17
C HIS A 346 13.10 -3.80 -23.11
N ILE A 347 13.04 -4.50 -21.97
CA ILE A 347 13.79 -5.75 -21.77
C ILE A 347 12.88 -6.97 -21.84
N LEU A 348 11.70 -6.91 -21.21
CA LEU A 348 10.74 -8.02 -21.23
C LEU A 348 10.18 -8.33 -22.62
N PRO A 349 9.80 -7.36 -23.48
CA PRO A 349 9.23 -7.67 -24.78
C PRO A 349 10.17 -8.48 -25.70
N PRO A 350 11.45 -8.12 -25.90
CA PRO A 350 12.36 -8.93 -26.73
C PRO A 350 12.66 -10.29 -26.09
N LEU A 351 12.73 -10.39 -24.76
CA LEU A 351 12.91 -11.66 -24.06
C LEU A 351 11.70 -12.59 -24.25
N GLN A 352 10.49 -12.05 -24.16
CA GLN A 352 9.25 -12.78 -24.40
C GLN A 352 9.15 -13.23 -25.85
N ALA A 353 9.47 -12.36 -26.82
CA ALA A 353 9.50 -12.72 -28.23
C ALA A 353 10.51 -13.86 -28.52
N MET A 354 11.67 -13.82 -27.88
CA MET A 354 12.66 -14.90 -27.97
C MET A 354 12.15 -16.21 -27.34
N HIS A 355 11.53 -16.13 -26.16
CA HIS A 355 10.91 -17.28 -25.50
C HIS A 355 9.84 -17.91 -26.38
N ASP A 356 8.93 -17.12 -26.93
CA ASP A 356 7.82 -17.60 -27.77
C ASP A 356 8.35 -18.26 -29.05
N CYS A 357 9.43 -17.70 -29.63
CA CYS A 357 10.12 -18.27 -30.78
C CYS A 357 10.79 -19.62 -30.43
N LEU A 358 11.53 -19.69 -29.32
CA LEU A 358 12.17 -20.93 -28.86
C LEU A 358 11.16 -22.00 -28.47
N SER A 359 10.06 -21.61 -27.83
CA SER A 359 8.96 -22.51 -27.47
C SER A 359 8.28 -23.06 -28.73
N SER A 360 8.04 -22.22 -29.75
CA SER A 360 7.53 -22.67 -31.04
C SER A 360 8.49 -23.62 -31.75
N MET A 361 9.79 -23.32 -31.74
CA MET A 361 10.80 -24.23 -32.29
C MET A 361 10.83 -25.57 -31.54
N HIS A 362 10.80 -25.55 -30.22
CA HIS A 362 10.77 -26.76 -29.40
C HIS A 362 9.53 -27.62 -29.68
N ALA A 363 8.36 -27.00 -29.84
CA ALA A 363 7.15 -27.72 -30.23
C ALA A 363 7.32 -28.44 -31.57
N LYS A 364 7.94 -27.77 -32.56
CA LYS A 364 8.23 -28.36 -33.88
C LYS A 364 9.29 -29.46 -33.81
N THR A 365 10.30 -29.33 -32.96
CA THR A 365 11.31 -30.39 -32.80
C THR A 365 10.71 -31.62 -32.15
N VAL A 366 9.85 -31.46 -31.14
CA VAL A 366 9.12 -32.57 -30.52
C VAL A 366 8.19 -33.26 -31.52
N GLU A 367 7.49 -32.49 -32.36
CA GLU A 367 6.66 -33.04 -33.44
C GLU A 367 7.52 -33.81 -34.47
N ALA A 368 8.65 -33.25 -34.88
CA ALA A 368 9.57 -33.91 -35.80
C ALA A 368 10.17 -35.20 -35.20
N GLU A 369 10.56 -35.18 -33.92
CA GLU A 369 11.02 -36.36 -33.19
C GLU A 369 9.93 -37.45 -33.12
N ALA A 370 8.68 -37.06 -32.87
CA ALA A 370 7.56 -37.99 -32.87
C ALA A 370 7.32 -38.61 -34.26
N LEU A 371 7.40 -37.81 -35.33
CA LEU A 371 7.27 -38.29 -36.71
C LEU A 371 8.44 -39.20 -37.12
N LEU A 372 9.68 -38.86 -36.75
CA LEU A 372 10.85 -39.70 -36.98
C LEU A 372 10.78 -41.00 -36.19
N GLY A 373 10.26 -40.96 -34.97
CA GLY A 373 9.99 -42.15 -34.16
C GLY A 373 8.97 -43.08 -34.83
N ALA A 374 7.84 -42.52 -35.28
CA ALA A 374 6.82 -43.28 -36.02
C ALA A 374 7.37 -43.89 -37.32
N LEU A 375 8.15 -43.13 -38.09
CA LEU A 375 8.82 -43.64 -39.29
C LEU A 375 9.81 -44.77 -38.97
N GLY A 376 10.55 -44.65 -37.87
CA GLY A 376 11.44 -45.70 -37.38
C GLY A 376 10.69 -47.00 -37.10
N GLU A 377 9.58 -46.91 -36.36
CA GLU A 377 8.71 -48.07 -36.07
C GLU A 377 8.13 -48.70 -37.34
N GLU A 378 7.71 -47.89 -38.33
CA GLU A 378 7.20 -48.39 -39.61
C GLU A 378 8.30 -49.11 -40.42
N ILE A 379 9.52 -48.57 -40.47
CA ILE A 379 10.66 -49.22 -41.16
C ILE A 379 11.03 -50.53 -40.47
N GLU A 380 11.05 -50.57 -39.13
CA GLU A 380 11.28 -51.80 -38.37
C GLU A 380 10.21 -52.86 -38.68
N ALA A 381 8.94 -52.47 -38.72
CA ALA A 381 7.84 -53.37 -39.09
C ALA A 381 7.96 -53.91 -40.53
N VAL A 382 8.46 -53.10 -41.47
CA VAL A 382 8.75 -53.53 -42.84
C VAL A 382 9.92 -54.51 -42.86
N ASP A 383 11.02 -54.25 -42.14
CA ASP A 383 12.16 -55.19 -42.05
C ASP A 383 11.73 -56.52 -41.45
N ASP A 384 10.95 -56.51 -40.36
CA ASP A 384 10.38 -57.71 -39.76
C ASP A 384 9.48 -58.48 -40.74
N SER A 385 8.68 -57.77 -41.54
CA SER A 385 7.83 -58.38 -42.57
C SER A 385 8.65 -58.99 -43.71
N VAL A 386 9.74 -58.33 -44.14
CA VAL A 386 10.65 -58.84 -45.19
C VAL A 386 11.42 -60.06 -44.67
N ARG A 387 11.89 -60.04 -43.42
CA ARG A 387 12.52 -61.21 -42.78
C ARG A 387 11.56 -62.38 -42.65
N ALA A 388 10.29 -62.12 -42.30
CA ALA A 388 9.25 -63.15 -42.24
C ALA A 388 8.86 -63.69 -43.62
N ALA A 389 8.87 -62.84 -44.66
CA ALA A 389 8.55 -63.21 -46.04
C ALA A 389 9.70 -63.91 -46.76
N THR A 390 10.94 -63.74 -46.31
CA THR A 390 12.10 -64.44 -46.87
C THR A 390 12.01 -65.92 -46.50
N PRO A 391 11.72 -66.83 -47.45
CA PRO A 391 11.60 -68.24 -47.12
C PRO A 391 12.93 -68.74 -46.56
N PRO A 392 12.92 -69.67 -45.58
CA PRO A 392 14.14 -70.23 -45.02
C PRO A 392 14.94 -70.82 -46.18
N LYS A 393 16.14 -70.26 -46.40
CA LYS A 393 17.09 -70.74 -47.42
C LYS A 393 17.22 -72.25 -47.28
N GLY A 394 16.59 -72.97 -48.18
CA GLY A 394 16.82 -74.39 -48.38
C GLY A 394 18.31 -74.57 -48.62
N THR A 395 18.92 -75.36 -47.75
CA THR A 395 20.29 -75.86 -47.84
C THR A 395 20.46 -76.61 -49.17
N THR A 396 20.87 -75.91 -50.22
CA THR A 396 21.52 -76.54 -51.36
C THR A 396 23.00 -76.24 -51.30
N ALA A 397 23.71 -77.34 -51.09
CA ALA A 397 25.14 -77.47 -51.00
C ALA A 397 25.86 -77.06 -52.28
N GLU A 398 27.11 -76.66 -52.06
CA GLU A 398 28.27 -76.87 -52.93
C GLU A 398 28.31 -76.19 -54.31
N GLY A 399 29.25 -75.25 -54.39
CA GLY A 399 29.79 -74.75 -55.64
C GLY A 399 30.74 -73.60 -55.33
N ASP A 400 32.01 -73.92 -55.15
CA ASP A 400 33.16 -73.00 -55.02
C ASP A 400 33.39 -72.26 -56.36
N ALA A 401 32.34 -71.61 -56.86
CA ALA A 401 32.42 -70.60 -57.88
C ALA A 401 32.88 -69.33 -57.19
N SER A 402 34.04 -68.81 -57.60
CA SER A 402 34.60 -67.53 -57.18
C SER A 402 33.49 -66.55 -56.83
N ASP A 403 33.46 -66.09 -55.58
CA ASP A 403 32.40 -65.28 -54.95
C ASP A 403 31.93 -64.13 -55.86
N ASP A 404 32.84 -63.59 -56.67
CA ASP A 404 32.60 -62.55 -57.68
C ASP A 404 31.65 -62.99 -58.81
N SER A 405 31.72 -64.24 -59.27
CA SER A 405 30.82 -64.77 -60.31
C SER A 405 29.41 -65.01 -59.76
N LEU A 406 29.29 -65.45 -58.50
CA LEU A 406 28.01 -65.58 -57.81
C LEU A 406 27.38 -64.22 -57.52
N MET A 407 28.20 -63.23 -57.12
CA MET A 407 27.75 -61.85 -56.95
C MET A 407 27.32 -61.22 -58.27
N PHE A 408 28.08 -61.41 -59.36
CA PHE A 408 27.71 -60.94 -60.69
C PHE A 408 26.38 -61.53 -61.15
N ALA A 409 26.18 -62.84 -60.99
CA ALA A 409 24.91 -63.50 -61.31
C ALA A 409 23.75 -62.94 -60.48
N ARG A 410 23.93 -62.73 -59.17
CA ARG A 410 22.92 -62.13 -58.30
C ARG A 410 22.59 -60.68 -58.67
N LEU A 411 23.59 -59.88 -59.02
CA LEU A 411 23.37 -58.50 -59.49
C LEU A 411 22.61 -58.49 -60.82
N CYS A 412 22.97 -59.36 -61.76
CA CYS A 412 22.23 -59.53 -63.00
C CYS A 412 20.77 -59.93 -62.76
N ASP A 413 20.50 -60.88 -61.87
CA ASP A 413 19.14 -61.30 -61.54
C ASP A 413 18.36 -60.17 -60.83
N PHE A 414 19.02 -59.40 -59.96
CA PHE A 414 18.44 -58.23 -59.31
C PHE A 414 18.00 -57.17 -60.33
N PHE A 415 18.87 -56.78 -61.26
CA PHE A 415 18.52 -55.79 -62.29
C PHE A 415 17.45 -56.30 -63.26
N LYS A 416 17.48 -57.59 -63.63
CA LYS A 416 16.41 -58.21 -64.45
C LYS A 416 15.06 -58.20 -63.71
N SER A 417 15.04 -58.48 -62.41
CA SER A 417 13.80 -58.44 -61.62
C SER A 417 13.19 -57.03 -61.54
N ARG A 418 14.03 -55.99 -61.69
CA ARG A 418 13.64 -54.57 -61.67
C ARG A 418 13.42 -53.96 -63.05
N GLU A 419 13.43 -54.75 -64.12
CA GLU A 419 13.24 -54.27 -65.49
C GLU A 419 11.92 -53.49 -65.66
N ALA A 420 10.85 -53.91 -64.96
CA ALA A 420 9.54 -53.23 -64.99
C ALA A 420 9.56 -51.81 -64.37
N SER A 421 10.48 -51.53 -63.45
CA SER A 421 10.63 -50.23 -62.78
C SER A 421 11.60 -49.28 -63.49
N ARG A 422 12.17 -49.69 -64.61
CA ARG A 422 13.23 -48.96 -65.29
C ARG A 422 12.72 -47.65 -65.93
N PRO A 423 13.54 -46.58 -65.99
CA PRO A 423 13.10 -45.29 -66.53
C PRO A 423 12.57 -45.42 -67.97
N LYS A 424 11.46 -44.74 -68.26
CA LYS A 424 10.81 -44.73 -69.58
C LYS A 424 11.68 -43.99 -70.60
N GLY A 425 12.67 -44.67 -71.16
CA GLY A 425 13.66 -44.10 -72.08
C GLY A 425 15.06 -44.70 -71.96
N ALA A 426 15.30 -45.57 -70.97
CA ALA A 426 16.59 -46.23 -70.81
C ALA A 426 16.87 -47.25 -71.96
N PRO A 427 18.11 -47.34 -72.46
CA PRO A 427 18.50 -48.27 -73.53
C PRO A 427 18.32 -49.73 -73.09
N PRO A 428 17.92 -50.70 -73.93
CA PRO A 428 17.54 -52.06 -73.50
C PRO A 428 18.54 -52.71 -72.52
N LEU A 429 18.02 -53.43 -71.51
CA LEU A 429 18.83 -54.04 -70.45
C LEU A 429 19.67 -55.19 -71.03
N VAL A 430 20.95 -54.92 -71.24
CA VAL A 430 21.94 -55.91 -71.68
C VAL A 430 23.03 -55.94 -70.62
N MET A 431 23.22 -57.10 -69.98
CA MET A 431 24.24 -57.31 -68.95
C MET A 431 25.08 -58.53 -69.34
N LEU A 432 26.14 -58.28 -70.09
CA LEU A 432 27.11 -59.27 -70.53
C LEU A 432 28.40 -59.15 -69.71
N ASP A 433 28.82 -57.91 -69.44
CA ASP A 433 30.09 -57.59 -68.80
C ASP A 433 29.91 -56.81 -67.48
N ALA A 434 30.97 -56.77 -66.64
CA ALA A 434 31.00 -55.97 -65.41
C ALA A 434 30.81 -54.45 -65.66
N GLU A 435 31.22 -53.97 -66.84
CA GLU A 435 31.00 -52.60 -67.25
C GLU A 435 29.51 -52.31 -67.53
N ASP A 436 28.74 -53.30 -68.00
CA ASP A 436 27.29 -53.14 -68.19
C ASP A 436 26.57 -52.95 -66.85
N ILE A 437 26.98 -53.70 -65.82
CA ILE A 437 26.47 -53.53 -64.47
C ILE A 437 26.81 -52.13 -63.94
N LYS A 438 28.05 -51.67 -64.13
CA LYS A 438 28.46 -50.33 -63.70
C LYS A 438 27.69 -49.24 -64.42
N ASN A 439 27.44 -49.39 -65.72
CA ASN A 439 26.63 -48.47 -66.51
C ASN A 439 25.18 -48.43 -66.03
N GLU A 440 24.60 -49.59 -65.71
CA GLU A 440 23.25 -49.67 -65.16
C GLU A 440 23.19 -49.05 -63.76
N ILE A 441 24.17 -49.30 -62.88
CA ILE A 441 24.28 -48.63 -61.57
C ILE A 441 24.31 -47.10 -61.76
N ASN A 442 25.18 -46.60 -62.63
CA ASN A 442 25.28 -45.16 -62.90
C ASN A 442 23.97 -44.59 -63.45
N LEU A 443 23.24 -45.36 -64.27
CA LEU A 443 21.93 -44.97 -64.79
C LEU A 443 20.91 -44.86 -63.65
N TRP A 444 20.89 -45.82 -62.72
CA TRP A 444 20.03 -45.76 -61.54
C TRP A 444 20.41 -44.62 -60.60
N THR A 445 21.71 -44.35 -60.39
CA THR A 445 22.17 -43.21 -59.59
C THR A 445 21.77 -41.88 -60.22
N ALA A 446 21.90 -41.74 -61.54
CA ALA A 446 21.44 -40.54 -62.25
C ALA A 446 19.90 -40.40 -62.18
N TYR A 447 19.17 -41.52 -62.28
CA TYR A 447 17.73 -41.53 -62.16
C TYR A 447 17.25 -41.18 -60.75
N GLU A 448 17.92 -41.70 -59.72
CA GLU A 448 17.68 -41.35 -58.32
C GLU A 448 17.89 -39.85 -58.08
N ALA A 449 18.97 -39.28 -58.61
CA ALA A 449 19.19 -37.83 -58.53
C ALA A 449 18.04 -37.04 -59.19
N THR A 450 17.54 -37.47 -60.36
CA THR A 450 16.39 -36.82 -60.99
C THR A 450 15.09 -36.99 -60.19
N LEU A 451 14.87 -38.14 -59.54
CA LEU A 451 13.71 -38.38 -58.70
C LEU A 451 13.75 -37.52 -57.43
N LEU A 452 14.92 -37.34 -56.82
CA LEU A 452 15.11 -36.45 -55.67
C LEU A 452 14.82 -35.00 -56.05
N GLU A 453 15.30 -34.53 -57.20
CA GLU A 453 14.95 -33.18 -57.70
C GLU A 453 13.44 -33.03 -57.95
N GLU A 454 12.78 -34.06 -58.49
CA GLU A 454 11.33 -34.07 -58.67
C GLU A 454 10.58 -34.09 -57.33
N GLU A 455 11.05 -34.85 -56.35
CA GLU A 455 10.51 -34.91 -54.99
C GLU A 455 10.63 -33.56 -54.29
N GLU A 456 11.81 -32.94 -54.30
CA GLU A 456 12.01 -31.59 -53.75
C GLU A 456 11.05 -30.58 -54.40
N ARG A 457 10.90 -30.66 -55.72
CA ARG A 457 9.95 -29.80 -56.46
C ARG A 457 8.50 -30.09 -56.09
N LEU A 458 8.15 -31.35 -55.86
CA LEU A 458 6.83 -31.75 -55.39
C LEU A 458 6.59 -31.26 -53.97
N LEU A 459 7.53 -31.43 -53.04
CA LEU A 459 7.43 -30.93 -51.67
C LEU A 459 7.29 -29.41 -51.63
N ALA A 460 8.09 -28.70 -52.43
CA ALA A 460 7.99 -27.24 -52.58
C ALA A 460 6.64 -26.79 -53.14
N ARG A 461 5.94 -27.63 -53.91
CA ARG A 461 4.59 -27.36 -54.44
C ARG A 461 3.48 -27.80 -53.50
N VAL A 462 3.65 -28.93 -52.81
CA VAL A 462 2.66 -29.52 -51.92
C VAL A 462 2.48 -28.65 -50.68
N SER A 463 3.56 -28.18 -50.06
CA SER A 463 3.48 -27.34 -48.85
C SER A 463 2.55 -26.11 -49.02
N PRO A 464 2.77 -25.21 -50.02
CA PRO A 464 1.87 -24.08 -50.24
C PRO A 464 0.48 -24.50 -50.70
N SER A 465 0.35 -25.63 -51.43
CA SER A 465 -0.97 -26.14 -51.81
C SER A 465 -1.75 -26.69 -50.61
N LEU A 466 -1.08 -27.26 -49.61
CA LEU A 466 -1.69 -27.82 -48.41
C LEU A 466 -2.08 -26.71 -47.43
N GLU A 467 -1.26 -25.66 -47.33
CA GLU A 467 -1.62 -24.42 -46.63
C GLU A 467 -2.83 -23.73 -47.28
N ASN A 468 -2.88 -23.67 -48.61
CA ASN A 468 -4.01 -23.07 -49.31
C ASN A 468 -5.28 -23.94 -49.20
N LEU A 469 -5.13 -25.26 -49.22
CA LEU A 469 -6.24 -26.19 -49.00
C LEU A 469 -6.75 -26.10 -47.55
N SER A 470 -5.86 -26.06 -46.56
CA SER A 470 -6.24 -25.94 -45.16
C SER A 470 -6.90 -24.59 -44.88
N ALA A 471 -6.37 -23.48 -45.41
CA ALA A 471 -6.96 -22.16 -45.27
C ALA A 471 -8.37 -22.06 -45.88
N ASN A 472 -8.58 -22.64 -47.07
CA ASN A 472 -9.86 -22.55 -47.78
C ASN A 472 -10.90 -23.56 -47.27
N HIS A 473 -10.48 -24.75 -46.81
CA HIS A 473 -11.40 -25.80 -46.38
C HIS A 473 -11.58 -25.90 -44.86
N ALA A 474 -10.71 -25.31 -44.04
CA ALA A 474 -10.91 -25.30 -42.59
C ALA A 474 -12.26 -24.69 -42.16
N PRO A 475 -12.74 -23.56 -42.75
CA PRO A 475 -14.06 -23.01 -42.40
C PRO A 475 -15.21 -23.95 -42.82
N LEU A 476 -15.09 -24.58 -43.98
CA LEU A 476 -16.11 -25.49 -44.52
C LEU A 476 -16.17 -26.80 -43.73
N LEU A 477 -15.02 -27.39 -43.42
CA LEU A 477 -14.92 -28.59 -42.58
C LEU A 477 -15.39 -28.28 -41.16
N SER A 478 -15.01 -27.15 -40.59
CA SER A 478 -15.48 -26.70 -39.27
C SER A 478 -17.01 -26.57 -39.24
N ALA A 479 -17.62 -25.94 -40.25
CA ALA A 479 -19.07 -25.84 -40.36
C ALA A 479 -19.74 -27.21 -40.57
N THR A 480 -19.14 -28.09 -41.38
CA THR A 480 -19.68 -29.44 -41.64
C THR A 480 -19.65 -30.31 -40.39
N TYR A 481 -18.57 -30.25 -39.61
CA TYR A 481 -18.47 -30.96 -38.33
C TYR A 481 -19.35 -30.34 -37.24
N GLN A 482 -19.51 -29.02 -37.21
CA GLN A 482 -20.42 -28.33 -36.30
C GLN A 482 -21.90 -28.69 -36.54
N HIS A 483 -22.25 -29.06 -37.77
CA HIS A 483 -23.60 -29.42 -38.17
C HIS A 483 -23.78 -30.93 -38.48
N SER A 484 -22.77 -31.74 -38.20
CA SER A 484 -22.84 -33.20 -38.43
C SER A 484 -23.82 -33.84 -37.42
N PRO A 485 -24.81 -34.61 -37.88
CA PRO A 485 -25.75 -35.32 -37.00
C PRO A 485 -25.07 -36.48 -36.24
N LEU A 486 -23.86 -36.87 -36.66
CA LEU A 486 -23.00 -37.76 -35.92
C LEU A 486 -22.12 -36.90 -35.03
N ASN A 487 -22.19 -37.16 -33.72
CA ASN A 487 -21.46 -36.49 -32.64
C ASN A 487 -19.95 -36.81 -32.68
N SER A 488 -19.36 -36.84 -33.87
CA SER A 488 -17.93 -36.96 -34.10
C SER A 488 -17.35 -35.56 -33.95
N SER A 489 -16.72 -35.32 -32.80
CA SER A 489 -15.80 -34.20 -32.67
C SER A 489 -14.72 -34.30 -33.78
N PRO A 490 -14.19 -33.17 -34.28
CA PRO A 490 -13.17 -33.21 -35.32
C PRO A 490 -12.01 -34.12 -34.89
N PRO A 491 -11.32 -34.80 -35.82
CA PRO A 491 -10.29 -35.81 -35.51
C PRO A 491 -9.09 -35.31 -34.69
N PHE A 492 -9.06 -34.02 -34.31
CA PHE A 492 -8.05 -33.38 -33.48
C PHE A 492 -8.64 -32.44 -32.42
N SER A 493 -9.93 -32.57 -32.08
CA SER A 493 -10.51 -31.79 -30.98
C SER A 493 -9.88 -32.17 -29.66
N ASP A 494 -9.53 -31.17 -28.85
CA ASP A 494 -9.13 -31.33 -27.45
C ASP A 494 -10.05 -32.36 -26.75
N SER A 495 -9.45 -33.42 -26.19
CA SER A 495 -10.18 -34.43 -25.38
C SER A 495 -11.13 -33.73 -24.39
N PRO A 496 -12.33 -34.26 -24.11
CA PRO A 496 -13.29 -33.61 -23.20
C PRO A 496 -12.68 -33.28 -21.83
N HIS A 497 -11.75 -34.12 -21.35
CA HIS A 497 -10.98 -33.85 -20.14
C HIS A 497 -10.03 -32.64 -20.33
N LEU A 498 -9.34 -32.53 -21.46
CA LEU A 498 -8.46 -31.40 -21.77
C LEU A 498 -9.26 -30.10 -21.94
N ALA A 499 -10.42 -30.17 -22.60
CA ALA A 499 -11.34 -29.05 -22.76
C ALA A 499 -11.91 -28.58 -21.41
N GLU A 500 -12.22 -29.50 -20.48
CA GLU A 500 -12.65 -29.18 -19.12
C GLU A 500 -11.52 -28.54 -18.30
N VAL A 501 -10.29 -29.07 -18.40
CA VAL A 501 -9.11 -28.46 -17.76
C VAL A 501 -8.87 -27.05 -18.31
N LYS A 502 -8.93 -26.86 -19.63
CA LYS A 502 -8.76 -25.55 -20.29
C LYS A 502 -9.84 -24.55 -19.86
N ARG A 503 -11.09 -24.99 -19.73
CA ARG A 503 -12.19 -24.17 -19.23
C ARG A 503 -12.00 -23.82 -17.74
N SER A 504 -11.55 -24.78 -16.93
CA SER A 504 -11.26 -24.58 -15.50
C SER A 504 -10.07 -23.64 -15.28
N THR A 505 -9.00 -23.77 -16.07
CA THR A 505 -7.84 -22.87 -16.00
C THR A 505 -8.21 -21.47 -16.47
N GLN A 506 -8.95 -21.31 -17.57
CA GLN A 506 -9.45 -20.00 -18.01
C GLN A 506 -10.36 -19.35 -16.96
N ALA A 507 -11.25 -20.12 -16.33
CA ALA A 507 -12.11 -19.62 -15.24
C ALA A 507 -11.27 -19.17 -14.02
N LYS A 508 -10.24 -19.95 -13.64
CA LYS A 508 -9.32 -19.58 -12.56
C LYS A 508 -8.48 -18.35 -12.89
N VAL A 509 -8.01 -18.22 -14.13
CA VAL A 509 -7.28 -17.03 -14.62
C VAL A 509 -8.19 -15.80 -14.59
N GLY A 510 -9.45 -15.93 -15.01
CA GLY A 510 -10.45 -14.86 -14.90
C GLY A 510 -10.70 -14.44 -13.44
N ALA A 511 -10.88 -15.42 -12.53
CA ALA A 511 -11.05 -15.14 -11.10
C ALA A 511 -9.81 -14.48 -10.47
N LEU A 512 -8.60 -14.89 -10.88
CA LEU A 512 -7.35 -14.26 -10.46
C LEU A 512 -7.25 -12.83 -11.00
N ALA A 513 -7.61 -12.58 -12.26
CA ALA A 513 -7.64 -11.25 -12.84
C ALA A 513 -8.64 -10.33 -12.10
N GLU A 514 -9.82 -10.83 -11.75
CA GLU A 514 -10.82 -10.08 -10.98
C GLU A 514 -10.35 -9.77 -9.55
N THR A 515 -9.74 -10.74 -8.87
CA THR A 515 -9.18 -10.52 -7.52
C THR A 515 -8.02 -9.53 -7.55
N LEU A 516 -7.16 -9.60 -8.56
CA LEU A 516 -6.06 -8.66 -8.76
C LEU A 516 -6.58 -7.25 -9.06
N ALA A 517 -7.64 -7.12 -9.89
CA ALA A 517 -8.33 -5.86 -10.12
C ALA A 517 -8.98 -5.30 -8.83
N LYS A 518 -9.58 -6.16 -7.99
CA LYS A 518 -10.12 -5.75 -6.68
C LYS A 518 -9.02 -5.26 -5.74
N ILE A 519 -7.89 -5.97 -5.65
CA ILE A 519 -6.74 -5.58 -4.82
C ILE A 519 -6.15 -4.25 -5.30
N GLN A 520 -6.03 -4.06 -6.62
CA GLN A 520 -5.57 -2.80 -7.20
C GLN A 520 -6.53 -1.63 -6.92
N LYS A 521 -7.85 -1.88 -6.83
CA LYS A 521 -8.86 -0.85 -6.51
C LYS A 521 -8.92 -0.49 -5.03
N VAL A 522 -8.66 -1.44 -4.12
CA VAL A 522 -8.70 -1.22 -2.66
C VAL A 522 -7.48 -0.44 -2.17
N ARG A 523 -6.31 -0.63 -2.79
CA ARG A 523 -5.05 0.00 -2.40
C ARG A 523 -5.05 1.55 -2.46
N PRO A 524 -5.64 2.24 -3.47
CA PRO A 524 -5.72 3.71 -3.47
C PRO A 524 -6.71 4.29 -2.46
N GLN A 525 -7.77 3.57 -2.08
CA GLN A 525 -8.77 4.08 -1.13
C GLN A 525 -8.28 4.05 0.32
N GLN A 526 -7.48 3.05 0.70
CA GLN A 526 -6.90 2.99 2.06
C GLN A 526 -5.79 4.04 2.28
N ILE A 527 -5.07 4.43 1.22
CA ILE A 527 -4.06 5.51 1.32
C ILE A 527 -4.73 6.88 1.50
N ASN A 528 -5.88 7.12 0.85
CA ASN A 528 -6.61 8.37 1.02
C ASN A 528 -7.32 8.50 2.38
N CYS A 529 -7.79 7.40 2.98
CA CYS A 529 -8.39 7.44 4.32
C CYS A 529 -7.38 7.65 5.45
N LEU A 530 -6.11 7.28 5.23
CA LEU A 530 -5.03 7.53 6.20
C LEU A 530 -4.52 8.97 6.13
N ASN A 531 -4.58 9.62 4.97
CA ASN A 531 -4.21 11.02 4.83
C ASN A 531 -5.32 11.98 5.31
N SER A 532 -6.61 11.63 5.17
CA SER A 532 -7.71 12.49 5.63
C SER A 532 -7.89 12.55 7.15
N ASN A 533 -7.30 11.62 7.91
CA ASN A 533 -7.33 11.62 9.37
C ASN A 533 -6.14 12.36 10.01
N ALA A 534 -5.16 12.80 9.22
CA ALA A 534 -4.04 13.58 9.72
C ALA A 534 -4.33 15.10 9.74
N ASP A 535 -5.22 15.59 8.88
CA ASP A 535 -5.56 17.03 8.75
C ASP A 535 -6.90 17.43 9.41
N GLY A 536 -7.65 16.48 9.98
CA GLY A 536 -8.95 16.73 10.60
C GLY A 536 -8.85 17.03 12.09
N GLY A 537 -8.65 18.31 12.42
CA GLY A 537 -8.56 18.82 13.79
C GLY A 537 -9.66 18.33 14.74
N CYS A 538 -9.23 17.80 15.88
CA CYS A 538 -10.03 17.62 17.09
C CYS A 538 -10.30 19.00 17.74
N HIS A 539 -11.20 19.79 17.14
CA HIS A 539 -11.86 20.87 17.86
C HIS A 539 -13.37 20.65 17.89
N SER A 540 -13.90 20.73 19.11
CA SER A 540 -15.32 20.77 19.50
C SER A 540 -16.10 19.43 19.46
N ARG A 541 -16.32 18.87 20.65
CA ARG A 541 -17.65 18.42 21.15
C ARG A 541 -17.52 17.86 22.57
N ILE A 542 -17.51 18.77 23.54
CA ILE A 542 -18.03 18.53 24.88
C ILE A 542 -19.12 19.57 25.05
N LEU A 543 -20.38 19.14 25.02
CA LEU A 543 -21.56 19.78 25.62
C LEU A 543 -22.75 18.85 25.35
N SER A 544 -23.03 17.97 26.32
CA SER A 544 -24.34 17.39 26.67
C SER A 544 -24.17 16.61 27.97
#